data_AF-A0A5C3LYA4-F1
#
_entry.id   AF-A0A5C3LYA4-F1
#
_cell.length_a   1.000
_cell.length_b   1.000
_cell.length_c   1.000
_cell.angle_alpha   90.00
_cell.angle_beta   90.00
_cell.angle_gamma   90.00
#
_symmetry.space_group_name_H-M   'P 1'
#
loop_
_entity.id
_entity.type
_entity.pdbx_description
1 polymer ?
#
loop_
_entity_poly.entity_id
_entity_poly.type
_entity_poly.pdbx_seq_one_letter_code
_entity_poly.pdbx_strand_id
1 'polypeptide(L)'
;MHLKPFTLGILFGYLPFACAWVDFDPKLITNLHLTESLPILSLGPPARIPTDLMNQFIISISPHAQLLTNETLGGQFAYDGDRLVAFVDAATGETRVFPNLENVYAASGPIDISRAFNYTKLNESFPADHTNISVVPGSNLVGNIVHREGNFSEQELYLTHALVKRNITSSGRIYPVCGPGSLASFGIAGDGTVRSLSYLWHPATFTGEVMIPNSSTIAYDAIKSQLEPVGQSSGLVKVDGVEVCFYDSASRFMQPVYRVWGTLHADKASNASAPAHIQGFIPIGGNSPELIPSVVVAGNNTDPTLPTNQTTVDNDGEDKVVTRRSVKPDIKVGRYVVRDDTTQWVTNANDFLSALRKPLSLFGLGSPFVNFLNTQYYWAYPYLFTSSKNSFINSVHLADTEVHGNWHFFTTEKNCCDGVSITDIPADGYGGGAGGILAYWIIHSCEVIPTITDYSAADRHRAFDDWWRIFNGLHAVVGYRTEMFIGDKAMPTFGRSIALGAPFVSSWLQAVHDDALYKNKYTYFDGNRGFMEPLGRASAVVVCGHEKDVVWQVENLGRPNCLREFWYEN
;
A
#
# COMPACT_ATOMS: atom_id res chain seq x y z
N MET A 1 52.35 -61.68 0.55
CA MET A 1 51.04 -61.06 0.25
C MET A 1 50.41 -60.68 1.58
N HIS A 2 50.53 -59.41 1.99
CA HIS A 2 50.01 -58.90 3.26
C HIS A 2 48.61 -58.33 3.06
N LEU A 3 47.62 -58.92 3.73
CA LEU A 3 46.26 -58.38 3.84
C LEU A 3 46.24 -57.30 4.94
N LYS A 4 45.86 -56.07 4.58
CA LYS A 4 45.50 -55.02 5.54
C LYS A 4 43.99 -55.12 5.85
N PRO A 5 43.58 -54.94 7.12
CA PRO A 5 42.16 -54.94 7.48
C PRO A 5 41.50 -53.61 7.08
N PHE A 6 40.28 -53.71 6.54
CA PHE A 6 39.40 -52.58 6.27
C PHE A 6 38.70 -52.18 7.58
N THR A 7 38.99 -50.98 8.08
CA THR A 7 38.27 -50.40 9.23
C THR A 7 37.02 -49.71 8.69
N LEU A 8 35.84 -50.23 9.03
CA LEU A 8 34.56 -49.65 8.70
C LEU A 8 34.29 -48.46 9.65
N GLY A 9 34.60 -47.24 9.19
CA GLY A 9 34.26 -46.01 9.91
C GLY A 9 32.77 -45.71 9.76
N ILE A 10 32.01 -45.86 10.84
CA ILE A 10 30.62 -45.39 10.91
C ILE A 10 30.67 -43.86 11.04
N LEU A 11 30.46 -43.14 9.92
CA LEU A 11 30.13 -41.72 9.96
C LEU A 11 28.72 -41.58 10.55
N PHE A 12 28.63 -41.14 11.81
CA PHE A 12 27.41 -40.51 12.31
C PHE A 12 27.29 -39.14 11.62
N GLY A 13 26.61 -39.13 10.47
CA GLY A 13 26.14 -37.88 9.89
C GLY A 13 25.19 -37.21 10.87
N TYR A 14 25.57 -36.06 11.40
CA TYR A 14 24.62 -35.12 11.98
C TYR A 14 23.61 -34.79 10.88
N LEU A 15 22.45 -35.44 10.90
CA LEU A 15 21.30 -34.97 10.15
C LEU A 15 20.96 -33.61 10.76
N PRO A 16 21.08 -32.50 10.03
CA PRO A 16 20.56 -31.23 10.52
C PRO A 16 19.07 -31.48 10.79
N PHE A 17 18.64 -31.27 12.03
CA PHE A 17 17.22 -31.22 12.33
C PHE A 17 16.63 -30.19 11.36
N ALA A 18 15.72 -30.62 10.51
CA ALA A 18 15.02 -29.72 9.61
C ALA A 18 14.25 -28.73 10.50
N CYS A 19 14.79 -27.53 10.68
CA CYS A 19 14.07 -26.44 11.31
C CYS A 19 12.80 -26.22 10.47
N ALA A 20 11.64 -26.30 11.09
CA ALA A 20 10.40 -25.93 10.43
C ALA A 20 10.45 -24.41 10.20
N TRP A 21 10.36 -23.98 8.94
CA TRP A 21 10.39 -22.56 8.57
C TRP A 21 9.03 -21.87 8.80
N VAL A 22 8.03 -22.64 9.21
CA VAL A 22 6.67 -22.19 9.52
C VAL A 22 6.25 -22.73 10.89
N ASP A 23 6.01 -21.83 11.84
CA ASP A 23 5.33 -22.11 13.10
C ASP A 23 3.83 -21.94 12.90
N PHE A 24 3.09 -23.05 12.89
CA PHE A 24 1.67 -23.07 12.59
C PHE A 24 0.94 -24.04 13.53
N ASP A 25 0.08 -23.51 14.40
CA ASP A 25 -0.78 -24.33 15.25
C ASP A 25 -1.95 -24.93 14.44
N PRO A 26 -2.04 -26.26 14.27
CA PRO A 26 -3.15 -26.90 13.57
C PRO A 26 -4.53 -26.61 14.18
N LYS A 27 -4.59 -26.15 15.43
CA LYS A 27 -5.84 -25.74 16.09
C LYS A 27 -6.51 -24.56 15.40
N LEU A 28 -5.73 -23.68 14.76
CA LEU A 28 -6.28 -22.55 14.01
C LEU A 28 -7.22 -22.99 12.88
N ILE A 29 -6.99 -24.17 12.28
CA ILE A 29 -7.88 -24.72 11.25
C ILE A 29 -9.00 -25.55 11.89
N THR A 30 -8.67 -26.43 12.84
CA THR A 30 -9.67 -27.35 13.41
C THR A 30 -10.78 -26.62 14.17
N ASN A 31 -10.49 -25.45 14.73
CA ASN A 31 -11.47 -24.59 15.40
C ASN A 31 -12.48 -23.92 14.44
N LEU A 32 -12.24 -23.94 13.12
CA LEU A 32 -13.19 -23.38 12.14
C LEU A 32 -14.44 -24.28 11.96
N HIS A 33 -14.36 -25.55 12.36
CA HIS A 33 -15.46 -26.53 12.28
C HIS A 33 -16.17 -26.51 10.90
N LEU A 34 -15.40 -26.60 9.82
CA LEU A 34 -15.89 -26.55 8.44
C LEU A 34 -16.16 -27.96 7.93
N THR A 35 -17.42 -28.37 7.97
CA THR A 35 -17.88 -29.67 7.45
C THR A 35 -18.86 -29.55 6.30
N GLU A 36 -19.34 -28.34 6.05
CA GLU A 36 -20.42 -28.07 5.10
C GLU A 36 -19.85 -27.51 3.79
N SER A 37 -20.49 -27.87 2.67
CA SER A 37 -20.14 -27.29 1.37
C SER A 37 -20.52 -25.82 1.32
N LEU A 38 -19.63 -24.99 0.78
CA LEU A 38 -19.84 -23.55 0.62
C LEU A 38 -20.13 -23.20 -0.84
N PRO A 39 -21.05 -22.27 -1.12
CA PRO A 39 -21.44 -21.94 -2.49
C PRO A 39 -20.31 -21.27 -3.28
N ILE A 40 -20.41 -21.32 -4.61
CA ILE A 40 -19.67 -20.46 -5.52
C ILE A 40 -20.63 -19.41 -6.09
N LEU A 41 -20.16 -18.18 -6.26
CA LEU A 41 -20.92 -17.12 -6.91
C LEU A 41 -20.22 -16.70 -8.21
N SER A 42 -20.99 -16.45 -9.26
CA SER A 42 -20.50 -15.77 -10.46
C SER A 42 -20.66 -14.27 -10.31
N LEU A 43 -19.70 -13.53 -10.87
CA LEU A 43 -19.71 -12.07 -10.90
C LEU A 43 -20.33 -11.59 -12.22
N GLY A 44 -21.25 -10.65 -12.12
CA GLY A 44 -21.83 -9.93 -13.25
C GLY A 44 -20.92 -8.81 -13.78
N PRO A 45 -21.40 -8.02 -14.76
CA PRO A 45 -20.67 -6.86 -15.23
C PRO A 45 -20.46 -5.84 -14.09
N PRO A 46 -19.40 -5.02 -14.16
CA PRO A 46 -19.15 -4.02 -13.13
C PRO A 46 -20.31 -3.03 -13.02
N ALA A 47 -20.82 -2.87 -11.81
CA ALA A 47 -21.79 -1.85 -11.45
C ALA A 47 -21.13 -0.47 -11.48
N ARG A 48 -21.91 0.62 -11.59
CA ARG A 48 -21.36 1.96 -11.78
C ARG A 48 -22.02 2.98 -10.86
N ILE A 49 -21.27 4.00 -10.47
CA ILE A 49 -21.86 5.19 -9.87
C ILE A 49 -22.64 5.96 -10.96
N PRO A 50 -23.91 6.32 -10.74
CA PRO A 50 -24.66 7.14 -11.69
C PRO A 50 -23.88 8.40 -12.06
N THR A 51 -23.86 8.73 -13.36
CA THR A 51 -23.06 9.86 -13.88
C THR A 51 -23.37 11.17 -13.16
N ASP A 52 -24.64 11.46 -12.85
CA ASP A 52 -25.03 12.67 -12.15
C ASP A 52 -24.49 12.71 -10.72
N LEU A 53 -24.45 11.57 -10.03
CA LEU A 53 -23.86 11.46 -8.70
C LEU A 53 -22.34 11.57 -8.75
N MET A 54 -21.71 10.96 -9.75
CA MET A 54 -20.28 11.07 -9.98
C MET A 54 -19.86 12.53 -10.25
N ASN A 55 -20.63 13.25 -11.06
CA ASN A 55 -20.42 14.68 -11.31
C ASN A 55 -20.58 15.52 -10.04
N GLN A 56 -21.53 15.18 -9.15
CA GLN A 56 -21.65 15.84 -7.85
C GLN A 56 -20.40 15.64 -6.99
N PHE A 57 -19.84 14.43 -6.96
CA PHE A 57 -18.59 14.16 -6.23
C PHE A 57 -17.42 14.98 -6.81
N ILE A 58 -17.28 15.01 -8.13
CA ILE A 58 -16.23 15.77 -8.83
C ILE A 58 -16.34 17.27 -8.56
N ILE A 59 -17.54 17.85 -8.75
CA ILE A 59 -17.80 19.29 -8.55
C ILE A 59 -17.52 19.71 -7.11
N SER A 60 -17.79 18.82 -6.13
CA SER A 60 -17.48 19.13 -4.74
C SER A 60 -15.99 19.39 -4.54
N ILE A 61 -15.11 18.69 -5.26
CA ILE A 61 -13.66 18.78 -5.13
C ILE A 61 -13.06 19.85 -6.03
N SER A 62 -13.51 19.91 -7.28
CA SER A 62 -13.11 20.92 -8.26
C SER A 62 -14.32 21.31 -9.12
N PRO A 63 -14.89 22.52 -8.90
CA PRO A 63 -16.10 22.96 -9.60
C PRO A 63 -15.98 23.06 -11.13
N HIS A 64 -14.75 23.07 -11.65
CA HIS A 64 -14.45 23.21 -13.08
C HIS A 64 -14.12 21.87 -13.75
N ALA A 65 -13.83 20.83 -12.96
CA ALA A 65 -13.52 19.52 -13.50
C ALA A 65 -14.78 18.84 -14.06
N GLN A 66 -14.63 18.19 -15.21
CA GLN A 66 -15.71 17.45 -15.88
C GLN A 66 -15.26 16.04 -16.20
N LEU A 67 -16.13 15.06 -16.00
CA LEU A 67 -15.85 13.68 -16.35
C LEU A 67 -15.98 13.49 -17.87
N LEU A 68 -14.85 13.35 -18.56
CA LEU A 68 -14.78 13.23 -20.00
C LEU A 68 -14.28 11.84 -20.41
N THR A 69 -14.89 11.28 -21.46
CA THR A 69 -14.41 10.03 -22.05
C THR A 69 -13.04 10.26 -22.71
N ASN A 70 -12.09 9.39 -22.42
CA ASN A 70 -10.78 9.33 -23.05
C ASN A 70 -10.58 7.95 -23.66
N GLU A 71 -10.80 7.85 -24.98
CA GLU A 71 -10.69 6.57 -25.71
C GLU A 71 -9.26 6.03 -25.70
N THR A 72 -8.25 6.90 -25.69
CA THR A 72 -6.83 6.50 -25.66
C THR A 72 -6.48 5.82 -24.34
N LEU A 73 -6.96 6.36 -23.22
CA LEU A 73 -6.75 5.78 -21.90
C LEU A 73 -7.74 4.65 -21.59
N GLY A 74 -8.85 4.52 -22.34
CA GLY A 74 -9.83 3.45 -22.13
C GLY A 74 -10.69 3.67 -20.90
N GLY A 75 -11.15 4.90 -20.67
CA GLY A 75 -11.93 5.26 -19.49
C GLY A 75 -12.54 6.65 -19.56
N GLN A 76 -13.07 7.11 -18.44
CA GLN A 76 -13.49 8.49 -18.24
C GLN A 76 -12.61 9.14 -17.18
N PHE A 77 -12.24 10.40 -17.38
CA PHE A 77 -11.31 11.12 -16.51
C PHE A 77 -11.80 12.54 -16.30
N ALA A 78 -11.63 13.04 -15.08
CA ALA A 78 -11.87 14.43 -14.73
C ALA A 78 -10.56 15.05 -14.25
N TYR A 79 -10.15 16.13 -14.89
CA TYR A 79 -8.94 16.86 -14.57
C TYR A 79 -9.26 18.31 -14.18
N ASP A 80 -8.41 18.86 -13.32
CA ASP A 80 -8.33 20.27 -12.96
C ASP A 80 -6.93 20.76 -13.29
N GLY A 81 -6.76 21.31 -14.49
CA GLY A 81 -5.43 21.47 -15.10
C GLY A 81 -4.84 20.11 -15.47
N ASP A 82 -3.66 19.79 -14.97
CA ASP A 82 -2.96 18.52 -15.12
C ASP A 82 -3.20 17.56 -13.93
N ARG A 83 -3.91 18.01 -12.90
CA ARG A 83 -4.27 17.21 -11.73
C ARG A 83 -5.51 16.37 -11.98
N LEU A 84 -5.40 15.07 -11.78
CA LEU A 84 -6.52 14.13 -11.81
C LEU A 84 -7.39 14.31 -10.57
N VAL A 85 -8.67 14.61 -10.80
CA VAL A 85 -9.70 14.69 -9.78
C VAL A 85 -10.41 13.35 -9.63
N ALA A 86 -10.70 12.69 -10.75
CA ALA A 86 -11.38 11.39 -10.75
C ALA A 86 -11.13 10.60 -12.03
N PHE A 87 -11.28 9.27 -11.95
CA PHE A 87 -11.38 8.43 -13.13
C PHE A 87 -12.38 7.28 -12.97
N VAL A 88 -12.84 6.76 -14.10
CA VAL A 88 -13.63 5.53 -14.25
C VAL A 88 -12.94 4.67 -15.31
N ASP A 89 -12.38 3.54 -14.91
CA ASP A 89 -11.81 2.56 -15.82
C ASP A 89 -12.94 1.85 -16.58
N ALA A 90 -12.93 1.89 -17.92
CA ALA A 90 -14.04 1.31 -18.68
C ALA A 90 -14.04 -0.22 -18.67
N ALA A 91 -12.87 -0.84 -18.48
CA ALA A 91 -12.70 -2.29 -18.55
C ALA A 91 -13.03 -2.95 -17.21
N THR A 92 -12.53 -2.39 -16.10
CA THR A 92 -12.76 -2.94 -14.76
C THR A 92 -13.97 -2.32 -14.07
N GLY A 93 -14.38 -1.12 -14.46
CA GLY A 93 -15.38 -0.33 -13.72
C GLY A 93 -14.84 0.32 -12.44
N GLU A 94 -13.54 0.18 -12.15
CA GLU A 94 -12.91 0.85 -11.03
C GLU A 94 -13.09 2.36 -11.16
N THR A 95 -13.62 2.96 -10.10
CA THR A 95 -13.88 4.38 -10.01
C THR A 95 -13.13 4.95 -8.81
N ARG A 96 -12.38 6.02 -9.04
CA ARG A 96 -11.69 6.76 -7.99
C ARG A 96 -11.97 8.25 -8.07
N VAL A 97 -12.06 8.87 -6.91
CA VAL A 97 -12.13 10.32 -6.72
C VAL A 97 -11.11 10.68 -5.65
N PHE A 98 -10.20 11.59 -5.97
CA PHE A 98 -9.09 11.99 -5.10
C PHE A 98 -9.43 13.29 -4.38
N PRO A 99 -9.26 13.35 -3.04
CA PRO A 99 -9.53 14.57 -2.30
C PRO A 99 -8.49 15.65 -2.63
N ASN A 100 -8.94 16.89 -2.66
CA ASN A 100 -8.09 18.08 -2.71
C ASN A 100 -7.78 18.55 -1.28
N LEU A 101 -6.75 18.00 -0.65
CA LEU A 101 -6.44 18.23 0.76
C LEU A 101 -6.11 19.69 1.13
N GLU A 102 -5.71 20.51 0.15
CA GLU A 102 -5.54 21.96 0.33
C GLU A 102 -6.89 22.66 0.61
N ASN A 103 -7.98 22.15 0.01
CA ASN A 103 -9.31 22.77 0.06
C ASN A 103 -10.33 21.99 0.92
N VAL A 104 -9.91 20.92 1.60
CA VAL A 104 -10.76 20.23 2.58
C VAL A 104 -10.57 20.91 3.93
N TYR A 105 -11.64 21.53 4.42
CA TYR A 105 -11.65 22.18 5.73
C TYR A 105 -11.81 21.15 6.85
N ALA A 106 -11.14 21.41 7.97
CA ALA A 106 -11.31 20.65 9.19
C ALA A 106 -12.78 20.69 9.66
N ALA A 107 -13.31 19.55 10.09
CA ALA A 107 -14.61 19.44 10.71
C ALA A 107 -14.58 20.05 12.12
N SER A 108 -15.65 20.74 12.49
CA SER A 108 -15.84 21.29 13.84
C SER A 108 -16.26 20.26 14.89
N GLY A 109 -16.47 19.01 14.47
CA GLY A 109 -16.91 17.90 15.30
C GLY A 109 -16.93 16.58 14.51
N PRO A 110 -17.57 15.53 15.05
CA PRO A 110 -17.70 14.25 14.36
C PRO A 110 -18.39 14.40 13.00
N ILE A 111 -17.88 13.69 11.99
CA ILE A 111 -18.45 13.68 10.64
C ILE A 111 -19.53 12.59 10.55
N ASP A 112 -20.72 12.96 10.09
CA ASP A 112 -21.82 12.01 9.89
C ASP A 112 -21.67 11.23 8.58
N ILE A 113 -21.48 9.92 8.69
CA ILE A 113 -21.39 9.01 7.55
C ILE A 113 -22.74 8.44 7.09
N SER A 114 -23.85 8.81 7.74
CA SER A 114 -25.18 8.25 7.48
C SER A 114 -25.63 8.42 6.02
N ARG A 115 -25.13 9.45 5.33
CA ARG A 115 -25.41 9.69 3.91
C ARG A 115 -24.95 8.54 3.00
N ALA A 116 -23.90 7.82 3.37
CA ALA A 116 -23.39 6.69 2.60
C ALA A 116 -24.42 5.55 2.46
N PHE A 117 -25.30 5.37 3.44
CA PHE A 117 -26.41 4.40 3.37
C PHE A 117 -27.41 4.70 2.25
N ASN A 118 -27.48 5.94 1.77
CA ASN A 118 -28.34 6.26 0.64
C ASN A 118 -27.71 5.86 -0.69
N TYR A 119 -26.38 5.89 -0.80
CA TYR A 119 -25.68 5.41 -1.99
C TYR A 119 -25.82 3.90 -2.17
N THR A 120 -25.84 3.14 -1.08
CA THR A 120 -26.05 1.67 -1.13
C THR A 120 -27.46 1.25 -1.55
N LYS A 121 -28.41 2.18 -1.67
CA LYS A 121 -29.77 1.92 -2.15
C LYS A 121 -29.93 2.15 -3.66
N LEU A 122 -28.90 2.67 -4.32
CA LEU A 122 -28.93 2.94 -5.76
C LEU A 122 -28.67 1.65 -6.52
N ASN A 123 -29.67 1.16 -7.25
CA ASN A 123 -29.58 -0.11 -7.98
C ASN A 123 -28.50 -0.10 -9.09
N GLU A 124 -28.11 1.06 -9.60
CA GLU A 124 -27.02 1.16 -10.59
C GLU A 124 -25.63 0.92 -9.97
N SER A 125 -25.44 1.33 -8.71
CA SER A 125 -24.19 1.18 -7.96
C SER A 125 -24.15 -0.12 -7.16
N PHE A 126 -25.28 -0.47 -6.56
CA PHE A 126 -25.42 -1.69 -5.75
C PHE A 126 -26.63 -2.44 -6.25
N PRO A 127 -26.55 -3.05 -7.45
CA PRO A 127 -27.62 -3.89 -7.98
C PRO A 127 -27.94 -5.02 -7.01
N ALA A 128 -29.22 -5.39 -6.96
CA ALA A 128 -29.66 -6.52 -6.16
C ALA A 128 -28.89 -7.80 -6.55
N ASP A 129 -28.37 -8.49 -5.55
CA ASP A 129 -27.59 -9.72 -5.73
C ASP A 129 -27.77 -10.67 -4.54
N HIS A 130 -27.05 -11.80 -4.52
CA HIS A 130 -27.18 -12.83 -3.48
C HIS A 130 -26.27 -12.61 -2.25
N THR A 131 -25.73 -11.41 -2.09
CA THR A 131 -24.89 -11.03 -0.96
C THR A 131 -25.59 -10.03 -0.04
N ASN A 132 -25.07 -9.89 1.17
CA ASN A 132 -25.54 -8.92 2.14
C ASN A 132 -24.57 -7.73 2.19
N ILE A 133 -25.11 -6.53 2.21
CA ILE A 133 -24.35 -5.28 2.26
C ILE A 133 -24.63 -4.57 3.58
N SER A 134 -23.58 -4.01 4.19
CA SER A 134 -23.69 -3.12 5.36
C SER A 134 -22.72 -1.95 5.22
N VAL A 135 -23.06 -0.80 5.78
CA VAL A 135 -22.15 0.35 5.87
C VAL A 135 -21.62 0.43 7.28
N VAL A 136 -20.30 0.56 7.42
CA VAL A 136 -19.62 0.70 8.72
C VAL A 136 -18.66 1.90 8.70
N PRO A 137 -18.37 2.48 9.87
CA PRO A 137 -17.30 3.47 9.98
C PRO A 137 -15.93 2.87 9.61
N GLY A 138 -15.27 3.52 8.67
CA GLY A 138 -13.87 3.34 8.33
C GLY A 138 -12.97 4.27 9.13
N SER A 139 -11.76 4.48 8.60
CA SER A 139 -10.75 5.36 9.19
C SER A 139 -11.09 6.85 9.03
N ASN A 140 -10.52 7.65 9.92
CA ASN A 140 -10.57 9.11 9.89
C ASN A 140 -9.29 9.65 9.26
N LEU A 141 -9.39 10.48 8.23
CA LEU A 141 -8.25 11.28 7.78
C LEU A 141 -8.13 12.48 8.69
N VAL A 142 -7.02 12.56 9.39
CA VAL A 142 -6.68 13.66 10.30
C VAL A 142 -5.36 14.28 9.85
N GLY A 143 -5.05 15.45 10.40
CA GLY A 143 -3.78 16.09 10.15
C GLY A 143 -3.50 17.22 11.13
N ASN A 144 -2.28 17.74 11.06
CA ASN A 144 -1.87 18.92 11.81
C ASN A 144 -0.80 19.70 11.02
N ILE A 145 -0.65 20.97 11.36
CA ILE A 145 0.34 21.87 10.80
C ILE A 145 1.39 22.17 11.87
N VAL A 146 2.65 22.24 11.48
CA VAL A 146 3.74 22.75 12.30
C VAL A 146 4.51 23.83 11.55
N HIS A 147 4.75 24.94 12.23
CA HIS A 147 5.65 25.98 11.76
C HIS A 147 7.05 25.78 12.35
N ARG A 148 8.09 26.15 11.61
CA ARG A 148 9.49 26.00 12.05
C ARG A 148 9.78 26.70 13.38
N GLU A 149 9.01 27.72 13.73
CA GLU A 149 9.09 28.43 15.02
C GLU A 149 8.59 27.60 16.21
N GLY A 150 8.08 26.38 15.98
CA GLY A 150 7.64 25.45 17.02
C GLY A 150 6.14 25.52 17.36
N ASN A 151 5.36 26.30 16.60
CA ASN A 151 3.91 26.35 16.78
C ASN A 151 3.24 25.18 16.05
N PHE A 152 2.62 24.28 16.82
CA PHE A 152 1.81 23.17 16.33
C PHE A 152 0.34 23.57 16.35
N SER A 153 -0.40 23.24 15.28
CA SER A 153 -1.85 23.16 15.39
C SER A 153 -2.23 21.93 16.22
N GLU A 154 -3.42 21.97 16.81
CA GLU A 154 -4.04 20.73 17.29
C GLU A 154 -4.34 19.80 16.11
N GLN A 155 -4.64 18.54 16.45
CA GLN A 155 -5.14 17.57 15.49
C GLN A 155 -6.50 18.02 14.92
N GLU A 156 -6.62 17.97 13.60
CA GLU A 156 -7.82 18.33 12.86
C GLU A 156 -8.37 17.12 12.10
N LEU A 157 -9.70 16.95 12.12
CA LEU A 157 -10.40 15.91 11.37
C LEU A 157 -10.84 16.43 10.01
N TYR A 158 -10.36 15.84 8.91
CA TYR A 158 -10.70 16.28 7.56
C TYR A 158 -11.76 15.41 6.91
N LEU A 159 -11.62 14.08 7.00
CA LEU A 159 -12.55 13.12 6.39
C LEU A 159 -12.85 11.97 7.34
N THR A 160 -14.06 11.42 7.27
CA THR A 160 -14.40 10.11 7.83
C THR A 160 -14.87 9.21 6.71
N HIS A 161 -14.28 8.02 6.60
CA HIS A 161 -14.66 7.07 5.56
C HIS A 161 -15.86 6.22 5.97
N ALA A 162 -16.84 6.11 5.08
CA ALA A 162 -17.88 5.11 5.16
C ALA A 162 -17.48 3.91 4.29
N LEU A 163 -17.32 2.74 4.92
CA LEU A 163 -16.93 1.50 4.22
C LEU A 163 -18.16 0.63 4.00
N VAL A 164 -18.36 0.20 2.77
CA VAL A 164 -19.39 -0.78 2.41
C VAL A 164 -18.80 -2.18 2.54
N LYS A 165 -19.28 -2.94 3.52
CA LYS A 165 -18.92 -4.34 3.74
C LYS A 165 -19.89 -5.27 3.04
N ARG A 166 -19.34 -6.31 2.42
CA ARG A 166 -20.09 -7.37 1.73
C ARG A 166 -19.87 -8.69 2.46
N ASN A 167 -20.95 -9.41 2.73
CA ASN A 167 -20.93 -10.70 3.40
C ASN A 167 -21.84 -11.71 2.68
N ILE A 168 -21.57 -13.00 2.85
CA ILE A 168 -22.40 -14.09 2.34
C ILE A 168 -22.92 -14.92 3.49
N THR A 169 -24.22 -15.21 3.48
CA THR A 169 -24.83 -16.16 4.43
C THR A 169 -24.91 -17.53 3.79
N SER A 170 -24.29 -18.52 4.41
CA SER A 170 -24.35 -19.92 4.00
C SER A 170 -24.49 -20.81 5.22
N SER A 171 -25.47 -21.72 5.19
CA SER A 171 -25.80 -22.63 6.29
C SER A 171 -25.96 -21.94 7.66
N GLY A 172 -26.58 -20.76 7.68
CA GLY A 172 -26.79 -19.98 8.91
C GLY A 172 -25.54 -19.28 9.46
N ARG A 173 -24.37 -19.40 8.80
CA ARG A 173 -23.15 -18.65 9.13
C ARG A 173 -22.96 -17.48 8.16
N ILE A 174 -22.38 -16.39 8.65
CA ILE A 174 -22.04 -15.20 7.87
C ILE A 174 -20.53 -15.22 7.62
N TYR A 175 -20.14 -15.15 6.36
CA TYR A 175 -18.75 -15.08 5.94
C TYR A 175 -18.46 -13.72 5.30
N PRO A 176 -17.33 -13.07 5.64
CA PRO A 176 -16.94 -11.83 4.99
C PRO A 176 -16.50 -12.09 3.56
N VAL A 177 -16.67 -11.09 2.69
CA VAL A 177 -16.00 -11.05 1.38
C VAL A 177 -14.63 -10.40 1.55
N CYS A 178 -13.63 -11.00 0.92
CA CYS A 178 -12.23 -10.59 0.95
C CYS A 178 -11.69 -10.43 -0.48
N GLY A 179 -10.49 -9.89 -0.63
CA GLY A 179 -9.90 -9.64 -1.95
C GLY A 179 -10.29 -8.28 -2.55
N PRO A 180 -9.75 -7.97 -3.74
CA PRO A 180 -9.83 -6.63 -4.33
C PRO A 180 -11.19 -6.27 -4.94
N GLY A 181 -12.02 -7.22 -5.36
CA GLY A 181 -13.17 -6.95 -6.25
C GLY A 181 -14.43 -6.35 -5.63
N SER A 182 -14.54 -6.38 -4.31
CA SER A 182 -15.62 -5.72 -3.57
C SER A 182 -15.06 -4.54 -2.77
N LEU A 183 -15.03 -3.36 -3.40
CA LEU A 183 -14.52 -2.12 -2.82
C LEU A 183 -15.58 -1.01 -2.96
N ALA A 184 -15.95 -0.40 -1.84
CA ALA A 184 -16.70 0.85 -1.85
C ALA A 184 -16.40 1.62 -0.54
N SER A 185 -15.66 2.71 -0.68
CA SER A 185 -15.25 3.62 0.39
C SER A 185 -15.63 5.05 -0.01
N PHE A 186 -16.36 5.75 0.87
CA PHE A 186 -16.78 7.14 0.67
C PHE A 186 -16.14 8.00 1.76
N GLY A 187 -15.14 8.82 1.42
CA GLY A 187 -14.57 9.81 2.33
C GLY A 187 -15.46 11.05 2.40
N ILE A 188 -16.11 11.25 3.54
CA ILE A 188 -17.08 12.33 3.78
C ILE A 188 -16.38 13.44 4.58
N ALA A 189 -16.58 14.70 4.20
CA ALA A 189 -16.05 15.87 4.90
C ALA A 189 -17.05 16.44 5.92
N GLY A 190 -16.62 17.40 6.74
CA GLY A 190 -17.46 18.04 7.77
C GLY A 190 -18.71 18.76 7.25
N ASP A 191 -18.76 19.09 5.96
CA ASP A 191 -19.94 19.66 5.28
C ASP A 191 -20.92 18.59 4.76
N GLY A 192 -20.65 17.30 5.01
CA GLY A 192 -21.47 16.17 4.57
C GLY A 192 -21.34 15.82 3.09
N THR A 193 -20.37 16.39 2.37
CA THR A 193 -20.07 16.06 0.97
C THR A 193 -19.04 14.94 0.86
N VAL A 194 -19.11 14.15 -0.21
CA VAL A 194 -18.13 13.10 -0.53
C VAL A 194 -16.95 13.75 -1.24
N ARG A 195 -15.77 13.72 -0.61
CA ARG A 195 -14.51 14.29 -1.13
C ARG A 195 -13.52 13.22 -1.60
N SER A 196 -13.74 11.96 -1.26
CA SER A 196 -12.96 10.82 -1.72
C SER A 196 -13.89 9.65 -2.02
N LEU A 197 -13.60 8.92 -3.09
CA LEU A 197 -14.33 7.71 -3.48
C LEU A 197 -13.32 6.69 -3.97
N SER A 198 -13.51 5.45 -3.52
CA SER A 198 -12.90 4.27 -4.15
C SER A 198 -13.96 3.21 -4.30
N TYR A 199 -14.19 2.79 -5.53
CA TYR A 199 -15.33 1.96 -5.87
C TYR A 199 -15.00 0.96 -6.97
N LEU A 200 -15.32 -0.31 -6.72
CA LEU A 200 -15.29 -1.44 -7.64
C LEU A 200 -16.31 -2.45 -7.12
N TRP A 201 -17.34 -2.73 -7.91
CA TRP A 201 -18.42 -3.61 -7.47
C TRP A 201 -18.97 -4.43 -8.63
N HIS A 202 -19.12 -5.73 -8.40
CA HIS A 202 -19.77 -6.64 -9.32
C HIS A 202 -20.93 -7.35 -8.59
N PRO A 203 -22.16 -7.35 -9.14
CA PRO A 203 -23.25 -8.15 -8.57
C PRO A 203 -22.86 -9.62 -8.58
N ALA A 204 -23.13 -10.34 -7.50
CA ALA A 204 -22.78 -11.75 -7.38
C ALA A 204 -24.01 -12.65 -7.26
N THR A 205 -24.07 -13.69 -8.08
CA THR A 205 -25.19 -14.63 -8.15
C THR A 205 -24.71 -16.05 -7.87
N PHE A 206 -25.48 -16.82 -7.09
CA PHE A 206 -25.17 -18.23 -6.83
C PHE A 206 -25.18 -19.02 -8.14
N THR A 207 -24.12 -19.78 -8.39
CA THR A 207 -24.02 -20.64 -9.58
C THR A 207 -24.80 -21.95 -9.44
N GLY A 208 -25.15 -22.33 -8.20
CA GLY A 208 -25.62 -23.67 -7.85
C GLY A 208 -24.50 -24.68 -7.60
N GLU A 209 -23.25 -24.30 -7.90
CA GLU A 209 -22.06 -25.09 -7.57
C GLU A 209 -21.62 -24.82 -6.13
N VAL A 210 -20.93 -25.80 -5.54
CA VAL A 210 -20.42 -25.74 -4.17
C VAL A 210 -18.99 -26.27 -4.12
N MET A 211 -18.19 -25.70 -3.21
CA MET A 211 -16.88 -26.20 -2.82
C MET A 211 -17.00 -26.99 -1.51
N ILE A 212 -16.50 -28.22 -1.53
CA ILE A 212 -16.37 -29.05 -0.34
C ILE A 212 -15.04 -28.68 0.34
N PRO A 213 -15.05 -28.23 1.61
CA PRO A 213 -13.82 -27.97 2.34
C PRO A 213 -12.92 -29.20 2.40
N ASN A 214 -11.62 -29.00 2.17
CA ASN A 214 -10.60 -30.00 2.44
C ASN A 214 -10.60 -30.38 3.92
N SER A 215 -10.11 -31.58 4.25
CA SER A 215 -9.87 -31.95 5.65
C SER A 215 -8.87 -30.99 6.29
N SER A 216 -8.95 -30.83 7.62
CA SER A 216 -8.04 -29.92 8.34
C SER A 216 -6.56 -30.24 8.11
N THR A 217 -6.22 -31.53 7.94
CA THR A 217 -4.85 -31.96 7.59
C THR A 217 -4.43 -31.48 6.21
N ILE A 218 -5.27 -31.66 5.19
CA ILE A 218 -4.96 -31.21 3.82
C ILE A 218 -4.86 -29.67 3.77
N ALA A 219 -5.75 -28.96 4.48
CA ALA A 219 -5.68 -27.51 4.59
C ALA A 219 -4.40 -27.05 5.30
N TYR A 220 -4.01 -27.73 6.37
CA TYR A 220 -2.77 -27.46 7.10
C TYR A 220 -1.53 -27.58 6.20
N ASP A 221 -1.42 -28.72 5.50
CA ASP A 221 -0.29 -28.99 4.61
C ASP A 221 -0.25 -28.00 3.44
N ALA A 222 -1.41 -27.61 2.88
CA ALA A 222 -1.49 -26.64 1.81
C ALA A 222 -1.02 -25.24 2.24
N ILE A 223 -1.48 -24.77 3.41
CA ILE A 223 -1.07 -23.47 3.97
C ILE A 223 0.43 -23.48 4.27
N LYS A 224 0.91 -24.53 4.96
CA LYS A 224 2.33 -24.67 5.29
C LYS A 224 3.19 -24.67 4.02
N SER A 225 2.80 -25.43 3.01
CA SER A 225 3.52 -25.51 1.73
C SER A 225 3.64 -24.15 1.03
N GLN A 226 2.60 -23.29 1.09
CA GLN A 226 2.69 -21.94 0.52
C GLN A 226 3.56 -20.98 1.35
N LEU A 227 3.63 -21.15 2.67
CA LEU A 227 4.40 -20.28 3.56
C LEU A 227 5.87 -20.69 3.69
N GLU A 228 6.21 -21.96 3.45
CA GLU A 228 7.56 -22.48 3.62
C GLU A 228 8.63 -21.69 2.84
N PRO A 229 8.44 -21.31 1.55
CA PRO A 229 9.43 -20.50 0.84
C PRO A 229 9.62 -19.10 1.43
N VAL A 230 8.56 -18.52 2.00
CA VAL A 230 8.63 -17.24 2.72
C VAL A 230 9.43 -17.41 4.01
N GLY A 231 9.16 -18.48 4.76
CA GLY A 231 9.90 -18.83 5.97
C GLY A 231 11.38 -19.08 5.69
N GLN A 232 11.73 -19.73 4.58
CA GLN A 232 13.13 -19.96 4.19
C GLN A 232 13.88 -18.66 3.89
N SER A 233 13.21 -17.66 3.30
CA SER A 233 13.82 -16.37 2.97
C SER A 233 13.85 -15.39 4.15
N SER A 234 12.84 -15.41 5.01
CA SER A 234 12.72 -14.53 6.18
C SER A 234 13.28 -15.14 7.48
N GLY A 235 13.50 -16.45 7.55
CA GLY A 235 13.98 -17.16 8.75
C GLY A 235 12.88 -17.89 9.53
N LEU A 236 11.70 -17.29 9.73
CA LEU A 236 10.55 -17.96 10.32
C LEU A 236 9.27 -17.20 9.98
N VAL A 237 8.23 -17.92 9.58
CA VAL A 237 6.85 -17.41 9.53
C VAL A 237 6.08 -17.98 10.71
N LYS A 238 5.52 -17.15 11.57
CA LYS A 238 4.55 -17.56 12.57
C LYS A 238 3.14 -17.25 12.07
N VAL A 239 2.30 -18.27 11.94
CA VAL A 239 0.89 -18.09 11.55
C VAL A 239 0.10 -17.60 12.76
N ASP A 240 -0.39 -16.37 12.69
CA ASP A 240 -1.13 -15.74 13.78
C ASP A 240 -2.63 -16.03 13.69
N GLY A 241 -3.15 -16.29 12.49
CA GLY A 241 -4.55 -16.65 12.33
C GLY A 241 -4.93 -17.21 10.96
N VAL A 242 -6.06 -17.92 10.98
CA VAL A 242 -6.71 -18.49 9.79
C VAL A 242 -8.21 -18.27 9.94
N GLU A 243 -8.86 -17.82 8.88
CA GLU A 243 -10.32 -17.75 8.84
C GLU A 243 -10.87 -18.09 7.45
N VAL A 244 -12.19 -18.18 7.32
CA VAL A 244 -12.86 -18.37 6.03
C VAL A 244 -13.46 -17.06 5.56
N CYS A 245 -13.18 -16.71 4.31
CA CYS A 245 -13.82 -15.62 3.61
C CYS A 245 -14.15 -16.03 2.17
N PHE A 246 -14.95 -15.23 1.50
CA PHE A 246 -15.23 -15.38 0.07
C PHE A 246 -14.32 -14.43 -0.70
N TYR A 247 -13.35 -14.98 -1.44
CA TYR A 247 -12.41 -14.21 -2.22
C TYR A 247 -13.07 -13.70 -3.50
N ASP A 248 -13.15 -12.38 -3.62
CA ASP A 248 -13.59 -11.65 -4.80
C ASP A 248 -12.36 -11.14 -5.56
N SER A 249 -12.07 -11.79 -6.69
CA SER A 249 -10.96 -11.47 -7.58
C SER A 249 -11.20 -10.25 -8.47
N ALA A 250 -12.42 -9.67 -8.47
CA ALA A 250 -12.90 -8.72 -9.48
C ALA A 250 -12.99 -9.29 -10.91
N SER A 251 -12.86 -10.60 -11.07
CA SER A 251 -12.83 -11.27 -12.37
C SER A 251 -14.18 -11.95 -12.61
N ARG A 252 -14.26 -13.29 -12.48
CA ARG A 252 -15.46 -14.05 -12.88
C ARG A 252 -16.21 -14.68 -11.72
N PHE A 253 -15.53 -14.96 -10.62
CA PHE A 253 -16.12 -15.71 -9.52
C PHE A 253 -15.75 -15.10 -8.18
N MET A 254 -16.67 -15.31 -7.23
CA MET A 254 -16.41 -15.17 -5.82
C MET A 254 -16.50 -16.57 -5.19
N GLN A 255 -15.43 -16.98 -4.50
CA GLN A 255 -15.25 -18.36 -4.06
C GLN A 255 -14.69 -18.44 -2.63
N PRO A 256 -15.07 -19.46 -1.84
CA PRO A 256 -14.60 -19.62 -0.47
C PRO A 256 -13.12 -20.00 -0.40
N VAL A 257 -12.37 -19.30 0.46
CA VAL A 257 -10.94 -19.52 0.71
C VAL A 257 -10.65 -19.50 2.21
N TYR A 258 -9.54 -20.12 2.59
CA TYR A 258 -8.84 -19.77 3.82
C TYR A 258 -8.07 -18.47 3.60
N ARG A 259 -8.30 -17.48 4.44
CA ARG A 259 -7.42 -16.32 4.59
C ARG A 259 -6.48 -16.58 5.76
N VAL A 260 -5.19 -16.46 5.52
CA VAL A 260 -4.12 -16.72 6.49
C VAL A 260 -3.29 -15.47 6.64
N TRP A 261 -2.91 -15.12 7.87
CA TRP A 261 -1.93 -14.07 8.14
C TRP A 261 -0.93 -14.52 9.19
N GLY A 262 0.24 -13.90 9.15
CA GLY A 262 1.32 -14.23 10.06
C GLY A 262 2.43 -13.19 10.11
N THR A 263 3.27 -13.34 11.13
CA THR A 263 4.42 -12.51 11.40
C THR A 263 5.68 -13.16 10.83
N LEU A 264 6.49 -12.39 10.10
CA LEU A 264 7.80 -12.79 9.60
C LEU A 264 8.90 -12.47 10.61
N HIS A 265 10.05 -13.12 10.48
CA HIS A 265 11.20 -12.93 11.38
C HIS A 265 10.84 -13.17 12.85
N ALA A 266 9.87 -14.05 13.12
CA ALA A 266 9.32 -14.27 14.45
C ALA A 266 10.35 -14.82 15.46
N ASP A 267 11.43 -15.42 14.96
CA ASP A 267 12.59 -15.90 15.72
C ASP A 267 13.65 -14.81 16.00
N LYS A 268 13.54 -13.67 15.32
CA LYS A 268 14.55 -12.59 15.28
C LYS A 268 14.00 -11.25 15.70
N ALA A 269 13.03 -11.21 16.61
CA ALA A 269 12.46 -9.96 17.13
C ALA A 269 13.59 -8.98 17.50
N SER A 270 13.82 -8.03 16.61
CA SER A 270 14.82 -6.98 16.74
C SER A 270 14.11 -5.82 17.39
N ASN A 271 14.70 -5.22 18.43
CA ASN A 271 14.13 -4.01 19.02
C ASN A 271 14.29 -2.79 18.09
N ALA A 272 15.02 -2.92 16.97
CA ALA A 272 15.32 -1.81 16.08
C ALA A 272 14.20 -1.57 15.04
N SER A 273 13.52 -2.62 14.59
CA SER A 273 12.50 -2.55 13.54
C SER A 273 11.27 -3.36 13.90
N ALA A 274 10.10 -2.89 13.46
CA ALA A 274 8.84 -3.59 13.67
C ALA A 274 8.85 -4.94 12.91
N PRO A 275 8.19 -5.98 13.45
CA PRO A 275 7.96 -7.21 12.71
C PRO A 275 7.21 -6.94 11.41
N ALA A 276 7.59 -7.64 10.35
CA ALA A 276 6.84 -7.59 9.12
C ALA A 276 5.73 -8.63 9.12
N HIS A 277 4.64 -8.34 8.41
CA HIS A 277 3.49 -9.24 8.31
C HIS A 277 3.30 -9.76 6.91
N ILE A 278 2.65 -10.90 6.79
CA ILE A 278 2.22 -11.46 5.50
C ILE A 278 0.76 -11.90 5.59
N GLN A 279 0.03 -11.77 4.47
CA GLN A 279 -1.29 -12.34 4.30
C GLN A 279 -1.36 -13.14 2.99
N GLY A 280 -2.13 -14.22 3.00
CA GLY A 280 -2.36 -15.06 1.84
C GLY A 280 -3.75 -15.68 1.80
N PHE A 281 -4.06 -16.28 0.65
CA PHE A 281 -5.34 -16.93 0.40
C PHE A 281 -5.10 -18.34 -0.16
N ILE A 282 -5.82 -19.32 0.38
CA ILE A 282 -5.73 -20.72 -0.04
C ILE A 282 -7.14 -21.21 -0.36
N PRO A 283 -7.40 -21.80 -1.54
CA PRO A 283 -8.72 -22.38 -1.84
C PRO A 283 -9.17 -23.36 -0.76
N ILE A 284 -10.44 -23.28 -0.35
CA ILE A 284 -10.94 -24.15 0.72
C ILE A 284 -10.99 -25.63 0.30
N GLY A 285 -11.10 -25.90 -1.01
CA GLY A 285 -11.27 -27.24 -1.61
C GLY A 285 -10.69 -27.32 -3.02
N GLY A 286 -10.64 -28.54 -3.58
CA GLY A 286 -9.95 -28.82 -4.86
C GLY A 286 -10.60 -28.28 -6.14
N ASN A 287 -11.85 -27.81 -6.08
CA ASN A 287 -12.63 -27.36 -7.25
C ASN A 287 -12.73 -25.83 -7.36
N SER A 288 -11.61 -25.13 -7.13
CA SER A 288 -11.53 -23.66 -7.24
C SER A 288 -11.85 -23.22 -8.69
N PRO A 289 -12.96 -22.52 -8.98
CA PRO A 289 -13.31 -22.08 -10.34
C PRO A 289 -12.32 -21.06 -10.95
N GLU A 290 -11.57 -20.36 -10.10
CA GLU A 290 -10.55 -19.41 -10.51
C GLU A 290 -9.30 -19.54 -9.64
N LEU A 291 -8.13 -19.22 -10.23
CA LEU A 291 -6.87 -19.21 -9.51
C LEU A 291 -6.88 -18.16 -8.40
N ILE A 292 -6.54 -18.59 -7.20
CA ILE A 292 -6.30 -17.71 -6.06
C ILE A 292 -4.82 -17.27 -6.09
N PRO A 293 -4.51 -15.97 -5.87
CA PRO A 293 -3.13 -15.55 -5.77
C PRO A 293 -2.38 -16.31 -4.68
N SER A 294 -1.23 -16.85 -5.04
CA SER A 294 -0.31 -17.50 -4.10
C SER A 294 0.22 -16.47 -3.09
N VAL A 295 0.49 -16.92 -1.87
CA VAL A 295 1.16 -16.08 -0.85
C VAL A 295 2.54 -15.62 -1.33
N VAL A 296 3.25 -16.50 -2.04
CA VAL A 296 4.43 -16.12 -2.81
C VAL A 296 3.95 -15.62 -4.16
N VAL A 297 3.95 -14.30 -4.34
CA VAL A 297 3.59 -13.68 -5.62
C VAL A 297 4.69 -14.00 -6.62
N ALA A 298 4.34 -14.64 -7.74
CA ALA A 298 5.21 -14.77 -8.89
C ALA A 298 5.27 -13.42 -9.62
N GLY A 299 5.93 -12.44 -9.01
CA GLY A 299 6.12 -11.11 -9.55
C GLY A 299 7.17 -11.06 -10.65
N ASN A 300 7.32 -9.89 -11.26
CA ASN A 300 8.55 -9.59 -11.98
C ASN A 300 9.68 -9.56 -10.96
N ASN A 301 10.46 -10.62 -10.87
CA ASN A 301 11.57 -10.75 -9.93
C ASN A 301 12.88 -10.27 -10.55
N THR A 302 12.83 -9.14 -11.28
CA THR A 302 14.08 -8.50 -11.69
C THR A 302 14.75 -8.00 -10.42
N ASP A 303 15.89 -8.59 -10.07
CA ASP A 303 16.59 -8.22 -8.85
C ASP A 303 17.24 -6.83 -8.98
N PRO A 304 17.28 -6.07 -7.87
CA PRO A 304 18.13 -4.90 -7.77
C PRO A 304 19.61 -5.24 -8.02
N THR A 305 20.37 -4.25 -8.47
CA THR A 305 21.82 -4.39 -8.66
C THR A 305 22.60 -3.85 -7.46
N LEU A 306 23.88 -4.14 -7.37
CA LEU A 306 24.73 -3.44 -6.39
C LEU A 306 24.89 -1.97 -6.79
N PRO A 307 24.86 -1.03 -5.83
CA PRO A 307 25.09 0.37 -6.16
C PRO A 307 26.48 0.55 -6.78
N THR A 308 26.54 1.21 -7.93
CA THR A 308 27.80 1.57 -8.57
C THR A 308 28.02 3.07 -8.40
N ASN A 309 29.27 3.49 -8.13
CA ASN A 309 29.63 4.91 -8.12
C ASN A 309 29.61 5.54 -9.53
N GLN A 310 29.14 4.82 -10.54
CA GLN A 310 28.90 5.38 -11.86
C GLN A 310 27.65 6.24 -11.78
N THR A 311 27.85 7.48 -11.36
CA THR A 311 26.99 8.57 -11.78
C THR A 311 27.06 8.61 -13.30
N THR A 312 26.09 8.02 -14.00
CA THR A 312 25.72 8.55 -15.31
C THR A 312 25.14 9.93 -15.03
N VAL A 313 26.04 10.90 -14.76
CA VAL A 313 25.72 12.30 -14.90
C VAL A 313 25.53 12.47 -16.40
N ASP A 314 24.33 12.20 -16.88
CA ASP A 314 23.86 12.93 -18.04
C ASP A 314 23.91 14.39 -17.59
N ASN A 315 24.90 15.11 -18.14
CA ASN A 315 25.13 16.53 -17.94
C ASN A 315 23.97 17.33 -18.59
N ASP A 316 22.74 17.09 -18.14
CA ASP A 316 21.60 17.97 -18.41
C ASP A 316 21.53 19.11 -17.37
N GLY A 317 22.71 19.49 -16.85
CA GLY A 317 22.92 20.79 -16.23
C GLY A 317 23.01 21.84 -17.33
N GLU A 318 21.85 22.30 -17.80
CA GLU A 318 21.56 23.67 -18.19
C GLU A 318 20.17 23.68 -18.84
N ASP A 319 19.27 24.48 -18.28
CA ASP A 319 18.03 24.97 -18.89
C ASP A 319 18.26 25.40 -20.34
N LYS A 320 18.14 24.46 -21.29
CA LYS A 320 17.79 24.79 -22.66
C LYS A 320 16.30 24.66 -22.76
N VAL A 321 15.64 25.81 -22.63
CA VAL A 321 14.31 26.08 -23.17
C VAL A 321 14.35 25.77 -24.67
N VAL A 322 14.21 24.50 -25.03
CA VAL A 322 13.97 24.08 -26.40
C VAL A 322 12.47 24.12 -26.59
N THR A 323 12.00 25.20 -27.19
CA THR A 323 10.65 25.32 -27.76
C THR A 323 10.47 24.33 -28.90
N ARG A 324 10.28 23.04 -28.58
CA ARG A 324 9.69 22.04 -29.45
C ARG A 324 8.38 21.59 -28.83
N ARG A 325 7.31 21.63 -29.63
CA ARG A 325 6.02 21.02 -29.30
C ARG A 325 6.24 19.59 -28.77
N SER A 326 5.66 19.29 -27.61
CA SER A 326 5.19 17.95 -27.22
C SER A 326 6.23 16.92 -26.71
N VAL A 327 7.27 17.30 -25.97
CA VAL A 327 8.10 16.32 -25.22
C VAL A 327 7.59 16.25 -23.78
N LYS A 328 7.13 15.07 -23.35
CA LYS A 328 6.77 14.82 -21.94
C LYS A 328 8.03 14.97 -21.07
N PRO A 329 7.97 15.65 -19.90
CA PRO A 329 9.13 15.74 -19.02
C PRO A 329 9.51 14.37 -18.46
N ASP A 330 10.79 14.20 -18.17
CA ASP A 330 11.35 12.95 -17.67
C ASP A 330 11.47 12.98 -16.14
N ILE A 331 10.83 12.02 -15.48
CA ILE A 331 10.90 11.82 -14.03
C ILE A 331 11.83 10.65 -13.74
N LYS A 332 13.05 10.98 -13.33
CA LYS A 332 14.02 10.04 -12.76
C LYS A 332 13.48 9.39 -11.48
N VAL A 333 13.36 8.07 -11.52
CA VAL A 333 12.92 7.20 -10.42
C VAL A 333 14.12 6.41 -9.89
N GLY A 334 14.30 6.42 -8.58
CA GLY A 334 15.23 5.55 -7.87
C GLY A 334 14.47 4.58 -6.97
N ARG A 335 14.86 3.31 -6.97
CA ARG A 335 14.25 2.25 -6.16
C ARG A 335 15.33 1.53 -5.35
N TYR A 336 15.15 1.45 -4.03
CA TYR A 336 16.11 0.91 -3.08
C TYR A 336 15.45 -0.17 -2.24
N VAL A 337 15.89 -1.42 -2.39
CA VAL A 337 15.21 -2.58 -1.80
C VAL A 337 16.09 -3.21 -0.72
N VAL A 338 15.49 -3.55 0.43
CA VAL A 338 16.14 -4.28 1.53
C VAL A 338 16.87 -5.51 1.03
N ARG A 339 18.07 -5.74 1.55
CA ARG A 339 18.91 -6.89 1.20
C ARG A 339 18.47 -8.13 1.93
N ASP A 340 18.75 -9.26 1.26
CA ASP A 340 18.84 -10.56 1.91
C ASP A 340 17.53 -11.01 2.61
N ASP A 341 16.40 -10.49 2.15
CA ASP A 341 15.08 -10.71 2.70
C ASP A 341 14.15 -11.38 1.67
N THR A 342 12.87 -11.44 1.97
CA THR A 342 11.85 -12.05 1.14
C THR A 342 11.64 -11.29 -0.19
N THR A 343 11.36 -12.04 -1.27
CA THR A 343 11.25 -11.49 -2.64
C THR A 343 10.05 -10.56 -2.85
N GLN A 344 9.13 -10.49 -1.90
CA GLN A 344 7.95 -9.65 -1.96
C GLN A 344 8.33 -8.16 -1.94
N TRP A 345 9.43 -7.78 -1.28
CA TRP A 345 9.99 -6.43 -1.37
C TRP A 345 10.42 -6.05 -2.80
N VAL A 346 11.10 -6.99 -3.48
CA VAL A 346 11.47 -6.86 -4.90
C VAL A 346 10.24 -6.78 -5.79
N THR A 347 9.22 -7.60 -5.50
CA THR A 347 7.94 -7.61 -6.24
C THR A 347 7.23 -6.27 -6.11
N ASN A 348 7.13 -5.70 -4.90
CA ASN A 348 6.47 -4.41 -4.68
C ASN A 348 7.14 -3.26 -5.43
N ALA A 349 8.48 -3.14 -5.35
CA ALA A 349 9.23 -2.16 -6.13
C ALA A 349 8.99 -2.30 -7.65
N ASN A 350 8.92 -3.54 -8.16
CA ASN A 350 8.71 -3.81 -9.58
C ASN A 350 7.27 -3.56 -10.02
N ASP A 351 6.30 -3.92 -9.19
CA ASP A 351 4.88 -3.64 -9.40
C ASP A 351 4.62 -2.12 -9.41
N PHE A 352 5.27 -1.37 -8.52
CA PHE A 352 5.24 0.11 -8.51
C PHE A 352 5.72 0.70 -9.83
N LEU A 353 6.93 0.34 -10.28
CA LEU A 353 7.47 0.84 -11.55
C LEU A 353 6.63 0.40 -12.75
N SER A 354 6.10 -0.82 -12.73
CA SER A 354 5.20 -1.32 -13.77
C SER A 354 3.93 -0.48 -13.84
N ALA A 355 3.32 -0.16 -12.70
CA ALA A 355 2.13 0.67 -12.61
C ALA A 355 2.39 2.12 -13.05
N LEU A 356 3.57 2.68 -12.74
CA LEU A 356 4.00 3.99 -13.23
C LEU A 356 4.08 4.03 -14.78
N ARG A 357 4.61 2.96 -15.37
CA ARG A 357 4.88 2.87 -16.81
C ARG A 357 3.70 2.37 -17.63
N LYS A 358 2.74 1.70 -16.99
CA LYS A 358 1.55 1.12 -17.63
C LYS A 358 0.35 1.29 -16.69
N PRO A 359 -0.06 2.54 -16.41
CA PRO A 359 -1.15 2.80 -15.47
C PRO A 359 -2.49 2.21 -15.92
N LEU A 360 -2.66 1.88 -17.21
CA LEU A 360 -3.88 1.28 -17.75
C LEU A 360 -3.53 0.08 -18.63
N SER A 361 -4.21 -1.04 -18.38
CA SER A 361 -3.87 -2.36 -18.92
C SER A 361 -4.22 -2.50 -20.41
N LEU A 362 -5.23 -1.79 -20.90
CA LEU A 362 -5.87 -2.09 -22.19
C LEU A 362 -4.97 -1.84 -23.41
N PHE A 363 -3.94 -1.00 -23.30
CA PHE A 363 -3.04 -0.66 -24.43
C PHE A 363 -1.56 -0.55 -24.06
N GLY A 364 -1.18 -0.83 -22.81
CA GLY A 364 0.21 -0.71 -22.35
C GLY A 364 0.81 0.68 -22.55
N LEU A 365 -0.03 1.72 -22.61
CA LEU A 365 0.39 3.10 -22.81
C LEU A 365 1.01 3.63 -21.51
N GLY A 366 2.12 4.35 -21.65
CA GLY A 366 2.74 5.09 -20.54
C GLY A 366 1.89 6.24 -20.05
N SER A 367 2.31 6.84 -18.93
CA SER A 367 1.69 8.06 -18.41
C SER A 367 1.52 9.10 -19.53
N PRO A 368 0.34 9.74 -19.66
CA PRO A 368 0.11 10.74 -20.69
C PRO A 368 0.87 12.05 -20.43
N PHE A 369 1.34 12.26 -19.19
CA PHE A 369 1.94 13.53 -18.76
C PHE A 369 3.46 13.48 -18.78
N VAL A 370 4.05 12.39 -18.28
CA VAL A 370 5.51 12.29 -18.05
C VAL A 370 6.09 10.96 -18.49
N ASN A 371 7.41 10.89 -18.66
CA ASN A 371 8.12 9.63 -18.82
C ASN A 371 8.82 9.25 -17.50
N PHE A 372 8.48 8.09 -16.94
CA PHE A 372 9.16 7.58 -15.76
C PHE A 372 10.41 6.77 -16.14
N LEU A 373 11.58 7.34 -15.85
CA LEU A 373 12.89 6.75 -16.12
C LEU A 373 13.38 6.01 -14.87
N ASN A 374 13.50 4.69 -14.94
CA ASN A 374 14.13 3.90 -13.86
C ASN A 374 15.65 4.10 -13.94
N THR A 375 16.13 5.13 -13.25
CA THR A 375 17.54 5.54 -13.28
C THR A 375 18.40 4.81 -12.26
N GLN A 376 17.80 4.37 -11.15
CA GLN A 376 18.49 3.62 -10.11
C GLN A 376 17.60 2.48 -9.63
N TYR A 377 18.17 1.28 -9.57
CA TYR A 377 17.50 0.13 -8.98
C TYR A 377 18.51 -0.74 -8.25
N TYR A 378 18.61 -0.49 -6.95
CA TYR A 378 19.71 -0.98 -6.15
C TYR A 378 19.24 -1.69 -4.89
N TRP A 379 20.08 -2.63 -4.44
CA TRP A 379 20.03 -3.08 -3.07
C TRP A 379 20.33 -1.91 -2.13
N ALA A 380 19.52 -1.75 -1.09
CA ALA A 380 19.62 -0.66 -0.14
C ALA A 380 20.85 -0.84 0.77
N TYR A 381 21.62 0.23 0.94
CA TYR A 381 22.70 0.32 1.92
C TYR A 381 22.59 1.67 2.65
N PRO A 382 23.02 1.78 3.93
CA PRO A 382 22.87 3.02 4.70
C PRO A 382 23.53 4.23 4.06
N TYR A 383 24.68 4.04 3.39
CA TYR A 383 25.43 5.12 2.76
C TYR A 383 24.69 5.77 1.58
N LEU A 384 23.70 5.08 0.97
CA LEU A 384 22.88 5.63 -0.11
C LEU A 384 21.96 6.76 0.38
N PHE A 385 21.61 6.71 1.66
CA PHE A 385 20.73 7.69 2.33
C PHE A 385 21.54 8.76 3.07
N THR A 386 22.77 8.45 3.46
CA THR A 386 23.61 9.30 4.30
C THR A 386 24.79 9.89 3.51
N SER A 387 25.98 9.27 3.58
CA SER A 387 27.23 9.84 3.10
C SER A 387 27.29 10.04 1.57
N SER A 388 26.55 9.26 0.80
CA SER A 388 26.52 9.33 -0.67
C SER A 388 25.16 9.77 -1.22
N LYS A 389 24.30 10.38 -0.38
CA LYS A 389 22.92 10.73 -0.76
C LYS A 389 22.79 11.46 -2.11
N ASN A 390 23.70 12.39 -2.40
CA ASN A 390 23.66 13.21 -3.62
C ASN A 390 24.07 12.45 -4.89
N SER A 391 24.59 11.23 -4.77
CA SER A 391 24.82 10.31 -5.89
C SER A 391 23.71 9.26 -6.03
N PHE A 392 22.83 9.15 -5.03
CA PHE A 392 21.80 8.11 -4.97
C PHE A 392 20.43 8.72 -4.70
N ILE A 393 19.90 8.58 -3.49
CA ILE A 393 18.51 8.94 -3.20
C ILE A 393 18.18 10.40 -3.53
N ASN A 394 19.12 11.31 -3.31
CA ASN A 394 18.93 12.73 -3.57
C ASN A 394 19.21 13.11 -5.03
N SER A 395 19.56 12.16 -5.90
CA SER A 395 19.88 12.41 -7.33
C SER A 395 18.76 12.02 -8.30
N VAL A 396 17.62 11.57 -7.77
CA VAL A 396 16.40 11.22 -8.52
C VAL A 396 15.27 12.16 -8.07
N HIS A 397 14.21 12.30 -8.88
CA HIS A 397 13.06 13.14 -8.50
C HIS A 397 12.09 12.41 -7.55
N LEU A 398 11.94 11.11 -7.78
CA LEU A 398 11.06 10.21 -7.02
C LEU A 398 11.87 9.02 -6.51
N ALA A 399 11.96 8.88 -5.20
CA ALA A 399 12.61 7.74 -4.55
C ALA A 399 11.58 6.81 -3.93
N ASP A 400 11.75 5.51 -4.16
CA ASP A 400 11.00 4.43 -3.55
C ASP A 400 11.96 3.57 -2.72
N THR A 401 11.64 3.38 -1.44
CA THR A 401 12.45 2.65 -0.47
C THR A 401 11.62 1.55 0.17
N GLU A 402 11.95 0.30 -0.15
CA GLU A 402 11.28 -0.93 0.28
C GLU A 402 12.11 -1.58 1.41
N VAL A 403 11.75 -1.32 2.66
CA VAL A 403 12.58 -1.63 3.84
C VAL A 403 11.75 -1.97 5.07
N HIS A 404 12.35 -2.57 6.09
CA HIS A 404 11.70 -2.70 7.41
C HIS A 404 11.94 -1.45 8.24
N GLY A 405 10.96 -1.07 9.04
CA GLY A 405 10.90 0.26 9.65
C GLY A 405 10.46 0.23 11.09
N ASN A 406 10.72 1.34 11.76
CA ASN A 406 10.14 1.76 13.02
C ASN A 406 10.24 3.29 13.06
N TRP A 407 9.72 3.93 14.10
CA TRP A 407 9.62 5.39 14.21
C TRP A 407 10.91 6.13 13.80
N HIS A 408 10.83 6.84 12.67
CA HIS A 408 11.96 7.58 12.06
C HIS A 408 13.24 6.75 11.83
N PHE A 409 13.07 5.45 11.57
CA PHE A 409 14.16 4.52 11.39
C PHE A 409 13.79 3.42 10.39
N PHE A 410 14.77 2.95 9.63
CA PHE A 410 14.60 1.73 8.83
C PHE A 410 15.89 0.93 8.72
N THR A 411 15.76 -0.38 8.48
CA THR A 411 16.88 -1.30 8.27
C THR A 411 16.97 -1.67 6.79
N THR A 412 18.19 -1.82 6.30
CA THR A 412 18.46 -2.13 4.89
C THR A 412 18.89 -3.59 4.67
N GLU A 413 18.89 -4.42 5.73
CA GLU A 413 19.21 -5.85 5.67
C GLU A 413 18.41 -6.68 6.68
N LYS A 414 17.71 -7.73 6.19
CA LYS A 414 17.14 -8.86 6.98
C LYS A 414 16.35 -8.49 8.26
N ASN A 415 15.70 -7.33 8.28
CA ASN A 415 14.96 -6.81 9.44
C ASN A 415 15.76 -6.65 10.75
N CYS A 416 17.09 -6.47 10.68
CA CYS A 416 17.92 -6.39 11.90
C CYS A 416 19.06 -5.39 11.83
N CYS A 417 19.53 -5.13 10.62
CA CYS A 417 20.91 -4.78 10.40
C CYS A 417 20.99 -3.61 9.42
N ASP A 418 22.11 -2.90 9.45
CA ASP A 418 22.35 -1.75 8.58
C ASP A 418 21.20 -0.74 8.61
N GLY A 419 21.00 -0.18 9.82
CA GLY A 419 19.99 0.81 10.12
C GLY A 419 20.31 2.20 9.57
N VAL A 420 19.27 2.96 9.31
CA VAL A 420 19.29 4.39 8.98
C VAL A 420 18.27 5.07 9.86
N SER A 421 18.71 5.87 10.83
CA SER A 421 17.82 6.84 11.44
C SER A 421 17.67 8.04 10.50
N ILE A 422 16.48 8.64 10.44
CA ILE A 422 16.29 9.91 9.73
C ILE A 422 17.26 10.99 10.29
N THR A 423 17.63 10.90 11.56
CA THR A 423 18.65 11.76 12.19
C THR A 423 20.08 11.53 11.67
N ASP A 424 20.39 10.38 11.06
CA ASP A 424 21.70 10.10 10.47
C ASP A 424 21.88 10.77 9.10
N ILE A 425 20.78 11.14 8.44
CA ILE A 425 20.82 11.85 7.16
C ILE A 425 21.51 13.21 7.39
N PRO A 426 22.52 13.60 6.59
CA PRO A 426 23.20 14.88 6.74
C PRO A 426 22.24 16.07 6.87
N ALA A 427 22.58 17.04 7.74
CA ALA A 427 21.68 18.12 8.14
C ALA A 427 21.32 19.10 7.00
N ASP A 428 22.02 19.07 5.87
CA ASP A 428 21.64 19.76 4.64
C ASP A 428 20.39 19.14 3.98
N GLY A 429 20.02 17.91 4.33
CA GLY A 429 18.76 17.26 3.97
C GLY A 429 18.72 16.69 2.56
N TYR A 430 17.52 16.62 1.98
CA TYR A 430 17.23 16.21 0.62
C TYR A 430 16.50 17.33 -0.15
N GLY A 431 16.55 17.23 -1.47
CA GLY A 431 15.99 18.15 -2.45
C GLY A 431 17.00 19.09 -3.09
N GLY A 432 16.48 19.98 -3.93
CA GLY A 432 17.25 20.98 -4.68
C GLY A 432 18.16 21.85 -3.80
N GLY A 433 17.69 22.25 -2.62
CA GLY A 433 18.44 23.04 -1.66
C GLY A 433 19.55 22.27 -0.95
N ALA A 434 19.56 20.94 -1.04
CA ALA A 434 20.59 20.05 -0.50
C ALA A 434 21.60 19.56 -1.56
N GLY A 435 21.60 20.18 -2.75
CA GLY A 435 22.48 19.82 -3.86
C GLY A 435 22.03 18.56 -4.63
N GLY A 436 20.76 18.18 -4.50
CA GLY A 436 20.15 17.08 -5.24
C GLY A 436 18.94 17.55 -6.06
N ILE A 437 18.03 16.64 -6.38
CA ILE A 437 16.78 16.91 -7.13
C ILE A 437 15.56 16.13 -6.60
N LEU A 438 15.68 15.51 -5.42
CA LEU A 438 14.58 14.73 -4.83
C LEU A 438 13.42 15.63 -4.42
N ALA A 439 12.26 15.41 -5.02
CA ALA A 439 11.02 16.10 -4.68
C ALA A 439 10.12 15.20 -3.81
N TYR A 440 10.11 13.89 -4.08
CA TYR A 440 9.19 12.95 -3.46
C TYR A 440 9.89 11.70 -2.95
N TRP A 441 9.63 11.33 -1.70
CA TRP A 441 10.18 10.12 -1.10
C TRP A 441 9.09 9.21 -0.56
N ILE A 442 9.07 7.97 -1.03
CA ILE A 442 8.23 6.89 -0.55
C ILE A 442 9.08 6.00 0.33
N ILE A 443 8.64 5.81 1.56
CA ILE A 443 9.23 4.85 2.49
C ILE A 443 8.18 3.77 2.74
N HIS A 444 8.22 2.73 1.89
CA HIS A 444 7.36 1.57 2.03
C HIS A 444 7.89 0.68 3.15
N SER A 445 7.44 0.98 4.37
CA SER A 445 7.99 0.42 5.60
C SER A 445 7.02 0.53 6.77
N CYS A 446 7.09 -0.39 7.73
CA CYS A 446 6.29 -0.35 8.97
C CYS A 446 6.62 0.91 9.80
N GLU A 447 5.58 1.65 10.23
CA GLU A 447 5.65 2.69 11.29
C GLU A 447 6.73 3.77 11.16
N VAL A 448 7.25 4.03 9.96
CA VAL A 448 8.39 4.95 9.79
C VAL A 448 8.00 6.42 9.93
N ILE A 449 6.71 6.75 9.77
CA ILE A 449 6.17 8.11 9.92
C ILE A 449 5.17 8.13 11.08
N PRO A 450 5.65 8.17 12.34
CA PRO A 450 4.78 8.35 13.50
C PRO A 450 4.25 9.78 13.55
N THR A 451 3.10 9.96 14.17
CA THR A 451 2.36 11.21 14.20
C THR A 451 2.34 11.81 15.59
N ILE A 452 1.80 13.03 15.74
CA ILE A 452 1.67 13.67 17.06
C ILE A 452 0.86 12.86 18.08
N THR A 453 -0.01 11.95 17.63
CA THR A 453 -0.82 11.10 18.53
C THR A 453 -0.09 9.86 19.01
N ASP A 454 1.08 9.58 18.44
CA ASP A 454 1.92 8.47 18.84
C ASP A 454 2.83 8.84 20.03
N TYR A 455 3.04 10.14 20.26
CA TYR A 455 3.85 10.64 21.36
C TYR A 455 3.03 11.15 22.54
N SER A 456 3.69 11.23 23.71
CA SER A 456 3.14 11.94 24.86
C SER A 456 2.90 13.41 24.52
N ALA A 457 2.00 14.09 25.24
CA ALA A 457 1.76 15.51 25.04
C ALA A 457 3.03 16.38 25.15
N ALA A 458 4.00 15.97 25.98
CA ALA A 458 5.28 16.66 26.14
C ALA A 458 6.24 16.42 24.96
N ASP A 459 6.07 15.31 24.25
CA ASP A 459 6.98 14.81 23.22
C ASP A 459 6.43 14.92 21.79
N ARG A 460 5.24 15.51 21.59
CA ARG A 460 4.60 15.65 20.27
C ARG A 460 5.48 16.25 19.19
N HIS A 461 6.41 17.13 19.58
CA HIS A 461 7.37 17.75 18.67
C HIS A 461 8.26 16.75 17.93
N ARG A 462 8.53 15.59 18.55
CA ARG A 462 9.36 14.53 17.98
C ARG A 462 8.80 13.94 16.70
N ALA A 463 7.48 14.02 16.47
CA ALA A 463 6.87 13.63 15.21
C ALA A 463 7.40 14.42 14.00
N PHE A 464 7.97 15.62 14.23
CA PHE A 464 8.43 16.52 13.16
C PHE A 464 9.91 16.89 13.19
N ASP A 465 10.60 16.75 14.33
CA ASP A 465 12.00 17.16 14.47
C ASP A 465 12.90 16.60 13.36
N ASP A 466 12.70 15.33 13.05
CA ASP A 466 13.46 14.60 12.03
C ASP A 466 13.10 15.07 10.61
N TRP A 467 11.84 15.44 10.37
CA TRP A 467 11.39 15.93 9.08
C TRP A 467 11.94 17.32 8.77
N TRP A 468 12.01 18.21 9.76
CA TRP A 468 12.62 19.54 9.56
C TRP A 468 14.08 19.49 9.10
N ARG A 469 14.79 18.42 9.47
CA ARG A 469 16.17 18.18 9.07
C ARG A 469 16.28 17.81 7.59
N ILE A 470 15.38 16.97 7.09
CA ILE A 470 15.50 16.43 5.73
C ILE A 470 14.84 17.30 4.66
N PHE A 471 13.86 18.13 4.98
CA PHE A 471 13.19 18.97 3.98
C PHE A 471 14.05 20.18 3.59
N ASN A 472 14.75 20.09 2.46
CA ASN A 472 15.49 21.19 1.83
C ASN A 472 15.35 21.15 0.30
N GLY A 473 14.10 21.25 -0.15
CA GLY A 473 13.68 21.11 -1.55
C GLY A 473 12.75 19.93 -1.80
N LEU A 474 12.51 19.07 -0.79
CA LEU A 474 11.45 18.07 -0.83
C LEU A 474 10.07 18.72 -0.83
N HIS A 475 9.13 18.11 -1.54
CA HIS A 475 7.71 18.43 -1.53
C HIS A 475 6.96 17.57 -0.51
N ALA A 476 7.16 16.25 -0.54
CA ALA A 476 6.48 15.32 0.35
C ALA A 476 7.27 14.03 0.62
N VAL A 477 7.01 13.45 1.80
CA VAL A 477 7.42 12.10 2.20
C VAL A 477 6.18 11.32 2.58
N VAL A 478 6.05 10.09 2.11
CA VAL A 478 4.91 9.21 2.39
C VAL A 478 5.38 7.85 2.91
N GLY A 479 4.59 7.25 3.79
CA GLY A 479 4.88 5.97 4.40
C GLY A 479 3.76 5.50 5.33
N TYR A 480 4.03 4.52 6.17
CA TYR A 480 3.05 4.06 7.16
C TYR A 480 3.28 4.69 8.55
N ARG A 481 2.17 4.98 9.22
CA ARG A 481 2.09 5.25 10.67
C ARG A 481 2.08 3.96 11.48
N THR A 482 1.39 2.92 11.01
CA THR A 482 1.27 1.62 11.69
C THR A 482 2.05 0.53 10.95
N GLU A 483 2.16 -0.67 11.54
CA GLU A 483 2.74 -1.81 10.84
C GLU A 483 1.91 -2.16 9.57
N MET A 484 2.57 -2.80 8.59
CA MET A 484 2.00 -3.09 7.27
C MET A 484 2.17 -4.57 6.89
N PHE A 485 1.37 -5.05 5.93
CA PHE A 485 1.58 -6.34 5.30
C PHE A 485 2.57 -6.18 4.14
N ILE A 486 3.63 -6.98 4.14
CA ILE A 486 4.45 -7.18 2.95
C ILE A 486 3.58 -7.81 1.85
N GLY A 487 3.75 -7.34 0.62
CA GLY A 487 2.99 -7.84 -0.53
C GLY A 487 1.55 -7.30 -0.62
N ASP A 488 1.24 -6.22 0.09
CA ASP A 488 0.04 -5.43 -0.20
C ASP A 488 0.02 -4.88 -1.64
N LYS A 489 -1.07 -4.22 -2.00
CA LYS A 489 -1.29 -3.60 -3.31
C LYS A 489 -1.33 -2.09 -3.23
N ALA A 490 -0.81 -1.49 -2.14
CA ALA A 490 -0.69 -0.05 -2.00
C ALA A 490 0.25 0.51 -3.07
N MET A 491 1.45 -0.05 -3.22
CA MET A 491 2.47 0.41 -4.17
C MET A 491 2.00 0.43 -5.64
N PRO A 492 1.48 -0.66 -6.24
CA PRO A 492 0.96 -0.60 -7.61
C PRO A 492 -0.24 0.34 -7.77
N THR A 493 -1.15 0.38 -6.79
CA THR A 493 -2.31 1.29 -6.82
C THR A 493 -1.88 2.75 -6.78
N PHE A 494 -0.89 3.05 -5.95
CA PHE A 494 -0.29 4.37 -5.80
C PHE A 494 0.44 4.80 -7.07
N GLY A 495 1.33 3.94 -7.59
CA GLY A 495 2.08 4.20 -8.83
C GLY A 495 1.15 4.47 -10.02
N ARG A 496 0.07 3.69 -10.16
CA ARG A 496 -0.96 3.95 -11.18
C ARG A 496 -1.58 5.33 -11.02
N SER A 497 -1.99 5.70 -9.80
CA SER A 497 -2.69 6.95 -9.52
C SER A 497 -1.83 8.17 -9.85
N ILE A 498 -0.58 8.20 -9.41
CA ILE A 498 0.32 9.33 -9.68
C ILE A 498 0.76 9.38 -11.15
N ALA A 499 0.87 8.25 -11.84
CA ALA A 499 1.12 8.23 -13.28
C ALA A 499 -0.05 8.78 -14.11
N LEU A 500 -1.27 8.73 -13.58
CA LEU A 500 -2.45 9.36 -14.15
C LEU A 500 -2.62 10.82 -13.70
N GLY A 501 -1.72 11.36 -12.88
CA GLY A 501 -1.76 12.75 -12.42
C GLY A 501 -2.56 13.00 -11.15
N ALA A 502 -2.88 11.97 -10.37
CA ALA A 502 -3.48 12.20 -9.06
C ALA A 502 -2.45 12.84 -8.10
N PRO A 503 -2.90 13.68 -7.14
CA PRO A 503 -2.01 14.29 -6.14
C PRO A 503 -1.22 13.24 -5.38
N PHE A 504 0.08 13.49 -5.17
CA PHE A 504 1.00 12.53 -4.57
C PHE A 504 0.54 12.09 -3.17
N VAL A 505 0.25 13.03 -2.28
CA VAL A 505 -0.17 12.73 -0.90
C VAL A 505 -1.51 12.00 -0.85
N SER A 506 -2.54 12.54 -1.53
CA SER A 506 -3.87 11.93 -1.56
C SER A 506 -3.87 10.52 -2.15
N SER A 507 -3.04 10.29 -3.17
CA SER A 507 -2.93 8.98 -3.82
C SER A 507 -2.33 7.94 -2.89
N TRP A 508 -1.33 8.29 -2.08
CA TRP A 508 -0.73 7.37 -1.12
C TRP A 508 -1.72 6.99 -0.02
N LEU A 509 -2.30 8.01 0.61
CA LEU A 509 -3.30 7.84 1.67
C LEU A 509 -4.43 6.92 1.19
N GLN A 510 -4.99 7.20 0.01
CA GLN A 510 -6.08 6.41 -0.55
C GLN A 510 -5.64 4.99 -0.94
N ALA A 511 -4.48 4.81 -1.57
CA ALA A 511 -3.98 3.49 -1.97
C ALA A 511 -3.83 2.54 -0.79
N VAL A 512 -3.28 3.01 0.33
CA VAL A 512 -3.17 2.23 1.55
C VAL A 512 -4.53 1.97 2.19
N HIS A 513 -5.36 3.01 2.33
CA HIS A 513 -6.66 2.89 3.01
C HIS A 513 -7.59 1.88 2.33
N ASP A 514 -7.57 1.83 0.99
CA ASP A 514 -8.48 0.99 0.21
C ASP A 514 -7.97 -0.44 -0.01
N ASP A 515 -6.75 -0.74 0.40
CA ASP A 515 -6.17 -2.06 0.20
C ASP A 515 -7.02 -3.13 0.90
N ALA A 516 -7.31 -4.20 0.16
CA ALA A 516 -8.16 -5.29 0.63
C ALA A 516 -7.59 -6.02 1.86
N LEU A 517 -6.27 -5.99 2.06
CA LEU A 517 -5.61 -6.58 3.22
C LEU A 517 -5.98 -5.85 4.53
N TYR A 518 -6.21 -4.53 4.48
CA TYR A 518 -6.45 -3.72 5.69
C TYR A 518 -7.95 -3.55 6.06
N LYS A 519 -8.88 -3.97 5.18
CA LYS A 519 -10.34 -3.82 5.39
C LYS A 519 -10.91 -4.48 6.66
N ASN A 520 -10.24 -5.50 7.19
CA ASN A 520 -10.76 -6.30 8.32
C ASN A 520 -10.25 -5.83 9.69
N LYS A 521 -9.55 -4.68 9.73
CA LYS A 521 -9.01 -4.07 10.96
C LYS A 521 -8.20 -5.07 11.80
N TYR A 522 -7.39 -5.91 11.16
CA TYR A 522 -6.43 -6.75 11.87
C TYR A 522 -5.52 -5.88 12.70
N THR A 523 -5.23 -6.33 13.92
CA THR A 523 -4.43 -5.58 14.87
C THR A 523 -3.17 -6.31 15.27
N TYR A 524 -2.11 -5.56 15.53
CA TYR A 524 -0.87 -6.01 16.16
C TYR A 524 -0.70 -5.28 17.50
N PHE A 525 0.18 -5.79 18.36
CA PHE A 525 0.56 -5.09 19.57
C PHE A 525 1.73 -4.16 19.25
N ASP A 526 1.49 -2.85 19.29
CA ASP A 526 2.56 -1.88 19.10
C ASP A 526 3.40 -1.76 20.38
N GLY A 527 4.67 -2.14 20.28
CA GLY A 527 5.64 -2.04 21.37
C GLY A 527 6.01 -0.61 21.75
N ASN A 528 5.93 0.36 20.83
CA ASN A 528 6.23 1.77 21.07
C ASN A 528 5.15 2.42 21.93
N ARG A 529 3.88 2.13 21.65
CA ARG A 529 2.72 2.72 22.35
C ARG A 529 2.13 1.84 23.45
N GLY A 530 2.39 0.54 23.43
CA GLY A 530 1.92 -0.41 24.44
C GLY A 530 0.44 -0.78 24.34
N PHE A 531 -0.16 -0.74 23.15
CA PHE A 531 -1.55 -1.15 22.92
C PHE A 531 -1.78 -1.76 21.53
N MET A 532 -2.98 -2.31 21.31
CA MET A 532 -3.35 -2.94 20.04
C MET A 532 -3.72 -1.89 18.98
N GLU A 533 -3.00 -1.89 17.87
CA GLU A 533 -3.21 -0.98 16.74
C GLU A 533 -3.55 -1.77 15.48
N PRO A 534 -4.41 -1.25 14.59
CA PRO A 534 -4.67 -1.91 13.33
C PRO A 534 -3.52 -1.71 12.35
N LEU A 535 -3.31 -2.71 11.52
CA LEU A 535 -2.37 -2.66 10.41
C LEU A 535 -2.85 -1.69 9.32
N GLY A 536 -1.88 -1.15 8.56
CA GLY A 536 -2.12 -0.38 7.35
C GLY A 536 -2.77 0.99 7.55
N ARG A 537 -2.15 1.86 8.33
CA ARG A 537 -2.47 3.29 8.39
C ARG A 537 -1.35 4.07 7.72
N ALA A 538 -1.70 4.75 6.64
CA ALA A 538 -0.78 5.67 5.97
C ALA A 538 -0.57 6.94 6.78
N SER A 539 0.62 7.51 6.64
CA SER A 539 0.95 8.89 7.00
C SER A 539 1.74 9.56 5.87
N ALA A 540 1.70 10.88 5.84
CA ALA A 540 2.39 11.72 4.89
C ALA A 540 2.80 13.03 5.54
N VAL A 541 4.03 13.47 5.29
CA VAL A 541 4.54 14.80 5.66
C VAL A 541 4.76 15.60 4.37
N VAL A 542 4.24 16.81 4.30
CA VAL A 542 4.23 17.64 3.09
C VAL A 542 4.50 19.11 3.43
N VAL A 543 5.13 19.83 2.51
CA VAL A 543 5.26 21.28 2.62
C VAL A 543 3.89 21.93 2.48
N CYS A 544 3.53 22.84 3.38
CA CYS A 544 2.23 23.53 3.31
C CYS A 544 2.05 24.25 1.96
N GLY A 545 0.89 24.11 1.32
CA GLY A 545 0.58 24.64 -0.01
C GLY A 545 0.93 23.69 -1.16
N HIS A 546 1.56 22.56 -0.88
CA HIS A 546 1.98 21.53 -1.84
C HIS A 546 1.20 20.21 -1.69
N GLU A 547 0.08 20.23 -0.95
CA GLU A 547 -0.76 19.03 -0.72
C GLU A 547 -1.42 18.50 -2.00
N LYS A 548 -1.63 19.37 -2.99
CA LYS A 548 -2.23 19.03 -4.28
C LYS A 548 -1.21 18.60 -5.34
N ASP A 549 0.08 18.61 -5.00
CA ASP A 549 1.12 18.47 -6.00
C ASP A 549 1.06 17.10 -6.69
N VAL A 550 1.27 17.11 -8.00
CA VAL A 550 1.46 15.93 -8.83
C VAL A 550 2.95 15.63 -8.98
N VAL A 551 3.30 14.36 -9.22
CA VAL A 551 4.69 13.85 -9.11
C VAL A 551 5.73 14.51 -10.04
N TRP A 552 5.31 15.37 -10.98
CA TRP A 552 6.19 16.12 -11.88
C TRP A 552 6.35 17.60 -11.54
N GLN A 553 5.77 18.06 -10.43
CA GLN A 553 6.16 19.31 -9.79
C GLN A 553 7.41 19.03 -8.95
N VAL A 554 8.57 19.42 -9.48
CA VAL A 554 9.89 19.04 -8.94
C VAL A 554 10.77 20.26 -8.68
N GLU A 555 10.17 21.44 -8.60
CA GLU A 555 10.87 22.67 -8.32
C GLU A 555 11.57 22.65 -6.95
N ASN A 556 12.66 23.38 -6.81
CA ASN A 556 13.34 23.47 -5.53
C ASN A 556 12.57 24.37 -4.55
N LEU A 557 11.88 23.79 -3.58
CA LEU A 557 11.20 24.53 -2.51
C LEU A 557 12.13 25.12 -1.44
N GLY A 558 13.42 24.74 -1.46
CA GLY A 558 14.36 25.06 -0.39
C GLY A 558 13.88 24.55 0.97
N ARG A 559 14.31 25.22 2.04
CA ARG A 559 13.90 24.87 3.40
C ARG A 559 12.49 25.43 3.69
N PRO A 560 11.48 24.59 3.97
CA PRO A 560 10.13 25.07 4.24
C PRO A 560 10.07 25.78 5.60
N ASN A 561 9.09 26.67 5.77
CA ASN A 561 8.76 27.27 7.06
C ASN A 561 7.50 26.65 7.69
N CYS A 562 6.84 25.75 6.96
CA CYS A 562 5.59 25.10 7.34
C CYS A 562 5.60 23.68 6.78
N LEU A 563 5.37 22.70 7.65
CA LEU A 563 5.07 21.31 7.30
C LEU A 563 3.67 20.97 7.77
N ARG A 564 3.01 20.08 7.03
CA ARG A 564 1.73 19.51 7.39
C ARG A 564 1.86 17.99 7.37
N GLU A 565 1.27 17.35 8.36
CA GLU A 565 1.16 15.90 8.39
C GLU A 565 -0.30 15.49 8.19
N PHE A 566 -0.53 14.43 7.43
CA PHE A 566 -1.82 13.77 7.27
C PHE A 566 -1.67 12.29 7.58
N TRP A 567 -2.61 11.73 8.33
CA TRP A 567 -2.63 10.30 8.63
C TRP A 567 -4.03 9.77 8.79
N TYR A 568 -4.17 8.45 8.65
CA TYR A 568 -5.40 7.77 9.03
C TYR A 568 -5.39 7.34 10.49
N GLU A 569 -6.44 7.72 11.21
CA GLU A 569 -6.82 7.20 12.53
C GLU A 569 -7.97 6.20 12.45
N ASN A 570 -8.25 5.57 13.60
CA ASN A 570 -9.08 4.38 13.73
C ASN A 570 -10.57 4.62 13.94
#